data_AF-A0A9Q0Y5M5-F1
#
_entry.id   AF-A0A9Q0Y5M5-F1
#
_cell.length_a   1.000
_cell.length_b   1.000
_cell.length_c   1.000
_cell.angle_alpha   90.00
_cell.angle_beta   90.00
_cell.angle_gamma   90.00
#
_symmetry.space_group_name_H-M   'P 1'
#
loop_
_entity.id
_entity.type
_entity.pdbx_description
1 polymer ?
#
loop_
_entity_poly.entity_id
_entity_poly.type
_entity_poly.pdbx_seq_one_letter_code
_entity_poly.pdbx_strand_id
1 'polypeptide(L)'
;MYPNILLFYPESARAILKYRNQTLEGALYNAWEQGYKGAKFPWESAATGREVCPEKIYGEEEIHINGDVMLAFEQYYHTTQDLKLFEEEGGWQVISAMAQYWCSRVEWSPEEQNYHLNGVLPPDEYHSAVNNSVYTNAIAQRSLNFAIELGTQLRIPIPEEWREVGKKIKIPFDKSRNFHPEYDGYCPGEQVKQADVILLGYPVMYPMDPETRRNDLEMYEPVTDIQGPAMTWSMFAIGWLELKEAERGQRQLSKCFSNITEPFKIWVENVDGSGAVNFLTGMGGFLQAILFGYTGFRIRKKWLKFDPLFPDDVKALKLTGVCYLGCKLDFAFTKENITIQVTKSSSDLPSSNLEAILAGTGERFPLKEGTKRPS
;
A
#
# COMPACT_ATOMS: atom_id res chain seq x y z
N MET A 1 5.76 6.70 -0.08
CA MET A 1 6.54 7.27 -1.22
C MET A 1 6.14 6.68 -2.56
N TYR A 2 6.28 5.37 -2.71
CA TYR A 2 6.18 4.67 -4.00
C TYR A 2 4.92 4.98 -4.85
N PRO A 3 3.69 5.01 -4.31
CA PRO A 3 2.49 5.21 -5.15
C PRO A 3 2.44 6.56 -5.86
N ASN A 4 2.96 7.62 -5.23
CA ASN A 4 3.05 8.94 -5.86
C ASN A 4 4.06 8.92 -7.02
N ILE A 5 5.23 8.32 -6.80
CA ILE A 5 6.28 8.21 -7.84
C ILE A 5 5.75 7.39 -9.01
N LEU A 6 5.06 6.29 -8.74
CA LEU A 6 4.49 5.43 -9.78
C LEU A 6 3.53 6.19 -10.70
N LEU A 7 2.61 6.97 -10.15
CA LEU A 7 1.60 7.68 -10.94
C LEU A 7 2.15 8.87 -11.72
N PHE A 8 3.33 9.41 -11.42
CA PHE A 8 3.88 10.57 -12.16
C PHE A 8 5.19 10.28 -12.89
N TYR A 9 5.95 9.29 -12.42
CA TYR A 9 7.30 8.93 -12.86
C TYR A 9 7.47 7.40 -12.88
N PRO A 10 6.71 6.66 -13.72
CA PRO A 10 6.74 5.19 -13.74
C PRO A 10 8.13 4.61 -14.03
N GLU A 11 8.98 5.30 -14.79
CA GLU A 11 10.38 4.88 -15.02
C GLU A 11 11.22 4.91 -13.73
N SER A 12 11.02 5.94 -12.89
CA SER A 12 11.67 6.03 -11.58
C SER A 12 11.12 4.95 -10.64
N ALA A 13 9.81 4.69 -10.67
CA ALA A 13 9.20 3.61 -9.90
C ALA A 13 9.75 2.23 -10.33
N ARG A 14 9.95 2.02 -11.63
CA ARG A 14 10.59 0.83 -12.18
C ARG A 14 12.03 0.68 -11.70
N ALA A 15 12.81 1.76 -11.66
CA ALA A 15 14.17 1.73 -11.13
C ALA A 15 14.23 1.31 -9.65
N ILE A 16 13.28 1.76 -8.83
CA ILE A 16 13.15 1.34 -7.43
C ILE A 16 12.87 -0.17 -7.33
N LEU A 17 12.01 -0.72 -8.20
CA LEU A 17 11.76 -2.17 -8.24
C LEU A 17 12.97 -2.96 -8.74
N LYS A 18 13.69 -2.44 -9.73
CA LYS A 18 14.93 -3.06 -10.21
C LYS A 18 16.00 -3.19 -9.13
N TYR A 19 16.09 -2.23 -8.20
CA TYR A 19 16.94 -2.38 -7.03
C TYR A 19 16.56 -3.63 -6.21
N ARG A 20 15.27 -3.91 -6.02
CA ARG A 20 14.81 -5.14 -5.34
C ARG A 20 15.12 -6.41 -6.13
N ASN A 21 15.05 -6.37 -7.47
CA ASN A 21 15.50 -7.47 -8.32
C ASN A 21 17.00 -7.74 -8.14
N GLN A 22 17.81 -6.69 -8.14
CA GLN A 22 19.28 -6.78 -8.00
C GLN A 22 19.74 -7.21 -6.62
N THR A 23 18.89 -7.06 -5.60
CA THR A 23 19.19 -7.40 -4.20
C THR A 23 18.54 -8.72 -3.74
N LEU A 24 17.96 -9.48 -4.67
CA LEU A 24 17.29 -10.75 -4.39
C LEU A 24 18.22 -11.76 -3.68
N GLU A 25 19.50 -11.85 -4.06
CA GLU A 25 20.45 -12.76 -3.42
C GLU A 25 20.62 -12.48 -1.92
N GLY A 26 20.67 -11.20 -1.53
CA GLY A 26 20.71 -10.80 -0.12
C GLY A 26 19.44 -11.21 0.62
N ALA A 27 18.27 -11.02 0.00
CA ALA A 27 16.99 -11.40 0.58
C ALA A 27 16.83 -12.93 0.74
N LEU A 28 17.31 -13.72 -0.24
CA LEU A 28 17.37 -15.18 -0.14
C LEU A 28 18.28 -15.62 1.02
N TYR A 29 19.42 -14.96 1.18
CA TYR A 29 20.35 -15.22 2.27
C TYR A 29 19.72 -14.93 3.65
N ASN A 30 19.02 -13.80 3.80
CA ASN A 30 18.37 -13.44 5.06
C ASN A 30 17.31 -14.48 5.47
N ALA A 31 16.52 -14.98 4.52
CA ALA A 31 15.55 -16.05 4.80
C ALA A 31 16.26 -17.34 5.24
N TRP A 32 17.32 -17.73 4.52
CA TRP A 32 18.11 -18.92 4.83
C TRP A 32 18.74 -18.87 6.23
N GLU A 33 19.31 -17.73 6.64
CA GLU A 33 19.88 -17.58 7.99
C GLU A 33 18.85 -17.77 9.10
N GLN A 34 17.59 -17.44 8.84
CA GLN A 34 16.49 -17.61 9.79
C GLN A 34 15.79 -18.97 9.63
N GLY A 35 16.32 -19.87 8.79
CA GLY A 35 15.77 -21.21 8.58
C GLY A 35 14.54 -21.27 7.68
N TYR A 36 14.21 -20.19 6.98
CA TYR A 36 13.07 -20.09 6.06
C TYR A 36 13.49 -20.33 4.60
N LYS A 37 12.50 -20.57 3.74
CA LYS A 37 12.69 -20.68 2.29
C LYS A 37 12.35 -19.35 1.62
N GLY A 38 12.63 -19.23 0.33
CA GLY A 38 12.26 -18.05 -0.44
C GLY A 38 13.10 -16.83 -0.04
N ALA A 39 12.55 -15.63 -0.27
CA ALA A 39 13.24 -14.37 -0.04
C ALA A 39 12.61 -13.57 1.10
N LYS A 40 13.44 -13.16 2.06
CA LYS A 40 13.11 -12.19 3.11
C LYS A 40 13.88 -10.91 2.84
N PHE A 41 13.21 -9.89 2.31
CA PHE A 41 13.84 -8.59 2.17
C PHE A 41 14.19 -8.03 3.55
N PRO A 42 15.34 -7.37 3.69
CA PRO A 42 15.75 -6.81 4.96
C PRO A 42 14.87 -5.61 5.33
N TRP A 43 14.73 -5.37 6.63
CA TRP A 43 14.08 -4.18 7.16
C TRP A 43 14.86 -2.93 6.73
N GLU A 44 16.17 -2.90 6.97
CA GLU A 44 17.06 -1.89 6.43
C GLU A 44 17.95 -2.50 5.35
N SER A 45 17.92 -1.90 4.16
CA SER A 45 18.60 -2.43 2.97
C SER A 45 19.67 -1.45 2.46
N ALA A 46 20.85 -1.99 2.15
CA ALA A 46 21.94 -1.23 1.52
C ALA A 46 22.38 -1.88 0.19
N ALA A 47 23.68 -1.85 -0.14
CA ALA A 47 24.18 -2.26 -1.46
C ALA A 47 23.98 -3.74 -1.80
N THR A 48 23.98 -4.64 -0.81
CA THR A 48 23.96 -6.10 -1.03
C THR A 48 22.59 -6.75 -0.86
N GLY A 49 21.60 -6.02 -0.31
CA GLY A 49 20.31 -6.60 0.07
C GLY A 49 20.33 -7.48 1.34
N ARG A 50 21.46 -7.58 2.03
CA ARG A 50 21.53 -8.23 3.34
C ARG A 50 20.99 -7.28 4.41
N GLU A 51 20.49 -7.85 5.50
CA GLU A 51 20.05 -7.06 6.66
C GLU A 51 21.20 -6.20 7.19
N VAL A 52 20.94 -4.90 7.33
CA VAL A 52 21.88 -3.94 7.93
C VAL A 52 21.27 -3.19 9.10
N CYS A 53 20.01 -3.49 9.47
CA CYS A 53 19.38 -2.89 10.63
C CYS A 53 20.19 -3.23 11.89
N PRO A 54 20.62 -2.22 12.68
CA PRO A 54 21.41 -2.48 13.88
C PRO A 54 20.57 -3.17 14.97
N GLU A 55 19.26 -2.92 14.98
CA GLU A 55 18.33 -3.47 15.94
C GLU A 55 17.74 -4.78 15.40
N LYS A 56 18.22 -5.88 15.99
CA LYS A 56 17.91 -7.24 15.56
C LYS A 56 16.41 -7.55 15.51
N ILE A 57 15.62 -6.95 16.41
CA ILE A 57 14.19 -7.18 16.52
C ILE A 57 13.44 -6.81 15.23
N TYR A 58 13.72 -5.65 14.63
CA TYR A 58 13.05 -5.25 13.38
C TYR A 58 13.46 -6.18 12.23
N GLY A 59 14.77 -6.45 12.10
CA GLY A 59 15.30 -7.33 11.07
C GLY A 59 14.82 -8.80 11.18
N GLU A 60 14.40 -9.25 12.36
CA GLU A 60 13.88 -10.60 12.57
C GLU A 60 12.35 -10.67 12.51
N GLU A 61 11.64 -9.77 13.17
CA GLU A 61 10.22 -9.88 13.43
C GLU A 61 9.34 -9.00 12.52
N GLU A 62 9.86 -7.90 11.97
CA GLU A 62 9.10 -6.94 11.14
C GLU A 62 9.02 -7.38 9.67
N ILE A 63 8.40 -8.55 9.48
CA ILE A 63 8.44 -9.29 8.22
C ILE A 63 7.48 -8.73 7.15
N HIS A 64 6.65 -7.75 7.49
CA HIS A 64 5.67 -7.19 6.56
C HIS A 64 6.32 -6.45 5.38
N ILE A 65 7.59 -6.06 5.50
CA ILE A 65 8.38 -5.47 4.39
C ILE A 65 8.33 -6.31 3.11
N ASN A 66 8.26 -7.64 3.24
CA ASN A 66 8.07 -8.54 2.11
C ASN A 66 6.76 -8.27 1.37
N GLY A 67 5.69 -8.05 2.12
CA GLY A 67 4.38 -7.72 1.58
C GLY A 67 4.33 -6.33 0.99
N ASP A 68 5.06 -5.38 1.57
CA ASP A 68 5.15 -4.00 1.08
C ASP A 68 5.89 -3.92 -0.26
N VAL A 69 6.98 -4.67 -0.40
CA VAL A 69 7.71 -4.82 -1.67
C VAL A 69 6.81 -5.48 -2.71
N MET A 70 6.11 -6.55 -2.34
CA MET A 70 5.15 -7.22 -3.22
C MET A 70 4.04 -6.27 -3.69
N LEU A 71 3.49 -5.46 -2.79
CA LEU A 71 2.47 -4.46 -3.11
C LEU A 71 2.96 -3.40 -4.09
N ALA A 72 4.23 -2.98 -3.98
CA ALA A 72 4.84 -2.06 -4.95
C ALA A 72 4.92 -2.68 -6.36
N PHE A 73 5.30 -3.95 -6.47
CA PHE A 73 5.27 -4.67 -7.76
C PHE A 73 3.84 -4.84 -8.30
N GLU A 74 2.88 -5.18 -7.45
CA GLU A 74 1.47 -5.31 -7.83
C GLU A 74 0.93 -3.99 -8.39
N GLN A 75 1.15 -2.88 -7.66
CA GLN A 75 0.73 -1.56 -8.10
C GLN A 75 1.39 -1.16 -9.42
N TYR A 76 2.68 -1.45 -9.58
CA TYR A 76 3.41 -1.20 -10.83
C TYR A 76 2.76 -1.94 -11.99
N TYR A 77 2.58 -3.25 -11.85
CA TYR A 77 1.97 -4.08 -12.88
C TYR A 77 0.57 -3.58 -13.25
N HIS A 78 -0.28 -3.29 -12.27
CA HIS A 78 -1.63 -2.77 -12.51
C HIS A 78 -1.67 -1.37 -13.11
N THR A 79 -0.60 -0.58 -12.98
CA THR A 79 -0.51 0.77 -13.54
C THR A 79 0.09 0.77 -14.94
N THR A 80 1.07 -0.09 -15.23
CA THR A 80 1.87 -0.04 -16.47
C THR A 80 1.58 -1.20 -17.42
N GLN A 81 1.19 -2.36 -16.89
CA GLN A 81 1.15 -3.65 -17.60
C GLN A 81 2.50 -4.01 -18.26
N ASP A 82 3.62 -3.49 -17.73
CA ASP A 82 4.97 -3.84 -18.19
C ASP A 82 5.35 -5.26 -17.73
N LEU A 83 5.03 -6.25 -18.57
CA LEU A 83 5.40 -7.66 -18.35
C LEU A 83 6.91 -7.90 -18.48
N LYS A 84 7.66 -7.05 -19.19
CA LYS A 84 9.10 -7.25 -19.39
C LYS A 84 9.88 -7.19 -18.07
N LEU A 85 9.44 -6.35 -17.13
CA LEU A 85 10.03 -6.31 -15.79
C LEU A 85 9.98 -7.69 -15.10
N PHE A 86 8.91 -8.45 -15.34
CA PHE A 86 8.66 -9.73 -14.70
C PHE A 86 9.27 -10.91 -15.48
N GLU A 87 9.18 -10.90 -16.81
CA GLU A 87 9.66 -11.97 -17.69
C GLU A 87 11.18 -11.93 -17.92
N GLU A 88 11.73 -10.72 -18.13
CA GLU A 88 13.10 -10.56 -18.61
C GLU A 88 14.06 -10.02 -17.54
N GLU A 89 13.57 -9.24 -16.57
CA GLU A 89 14.41 -8.49 -15.62
C GLU A 89 14.41 -9.03 -14.18
N GLY A 90 13.95 -10.27 -13.97
CA GLY A 90 14.02 -10.92 -12.66
C GLY A 90 12.82 -10.67 -11.75
N GLY A 91 11.80 -9.93 -12.19
CA GLY A 91 10.65 -9.60 -11.36
C GLY A 91 9.87 -10.84 -10.93
N TRP A 92 9.64 -11.82 -11.80
CA TRP A 92 8.97 -13.07 -11.40
C TRP A 92 9.75 -13.85 -10.33
N GLN A 93 11.08 -13.87 -10.40
CA GLN A 93 11.95 -14.53 -9.43
C GLN A 93 11.80 -13.90 -8.04
N VAL A 94 11.71 -12.57 -7.97
CA VAL A 94 11.43 -11.85 -6.72
C VAL A 94 10.05 -12.22 -6.16
N ILE A 95 9.00 -12.13 -6.99
CA ILE A 95 7.62 -12.41 -6.58
C ILE A 95 7.46 -13.85 -6.09
N SER A 96 7.96 -14.82 -6.85
CA SER A 96 7.90 -16.24 -6.50
C SER A 96 8.70 -16.56 -5.24
N ALA A 97 9.87 -15.94 -5.05
CA ALA A 97 10.67 -16.14 -3.85
C ALA A 97 9.99 -15.56 -2.59
N MET A 98 9.35 -14.39 -2.66
CA MET A 98 8.59 -13.85 -1.53
C MET A 98 7.33 -14.68 -1.23
N ALA A 99 6.64 -15.19 -2.26
CA ALA A 99 5.52 -16.12 -2.07
C ALA A 99 5.96 -17.40 -1.34
N GLN A 100 7.11 -17.95 -1.74
CA GLN A 100 7.69 -19.12 -1.08
C GLN A 100 8.11 -18.83 0.38
N TYR A 101 8.56 -17.61 0.67
CA TYR A 101 8.85 -17.19 2.04
C TYR A 101 7.61 -17.25 2.91
N TRP A 102 6.49 -16.64 2.47
CA TRP A 102 5.23 -16.67 3.21
C TRP A 102 4.79 -18.09 3.52
N CYS A 103 4.80 -18.99 2.52
CA CYS A 103 4.45 -20.40 2.73
C CYS A 103 5.40 -21.12 3.69
N SER A 104 6.68 -20.75 3.75
CA SER A 104 7.62 -21.33 4.71
C SER A 104 7.56 -20.74 6.11
N ARG A 105 6.95 -19.55 6.26
CA ARG A 105 6.90 -18.79 7.52
C ARG A 105 5.63 -19.03 8.32
N VAL A 106 4.55 -19.43 7.65
CA VAL A 106 3.27 -19.74 8.30
C VAL A 106 3.29 -21.08 9.04
N GLU A 107 2.50 -21.16 10.10
CA GLU A 107 2.29 -22.37 10.89
C GLU A 107 0.82 -22.79 10.80
N TRP A 108 0.53 -24.07 10.61
CA TRP A 108 -0.84 -24.56 10.61
C TRP A 108 -1.36 -24.69 12.05
N SER A 109 -2.53 -24.09 12.34
CA SER A 109 -3.25 -24.28 13.60
C SER A 109 -4.32 -25.36 13.42
N PRO A 110 -4.17 -26.56 14.02
CA PRO A 110 -5.20 -27.60 13.96
C PRO A 110 -6.48 -27.22 14.70
N GLU A 111 -6.40 -26.35 15.70
CA GLU A 111 -7.54 -25.90 16.49
C GLU A 111 -8.44 -24.96 15.67
N GLU A 112 -7.84 -23.96 15.03
CA GLU A 112 -8.59 -22.96 14.27
C GLU A 112 -8.77 -23.32 12.78
N GLN A 113 -8.10 -24.36 12.29
CA GLN A 113 -8.12 -24.80 10.89
C GLN A 113 -7.70 -23.70 9.90
N ASN A 114 -6.71 -22.90 10.31
CA ASN A 114 -6.16 -21.79 9.53
C ASN A 114 -4.62 -21.72 9.72
N TYR A 115 -3.96 -20.92 8.88
CA TYR A 115 -2.53 -20.65 9.00
C TYR A 115 -2.29 -19.40 9.83
N HIS A 116 -1.31 -19.47 10.73
CA HIS A 116 -0.91 -18.41 11.64
C HIS A 116 0.46 -17.85 11.25
N LEU A 117 0.68 -16.56 11.51
CA LEU A 117 2.00 -15.92 11.53
C LEU A 117 2.27 -15.46 12.95
N ASN A 118 3.07 -16.25 13.66
CA ASN A 118 3.37 -16.05 15.08
C ASN A 118 4.71 -15.32 15.27
N GLY A 119 4.85 -14.56 16.37
CA GLY A 119 6.10 -13.87 16.71
C GLY A 119 6.52 -12.86 15.66
N VAL A 120 5.63 -11.95 15.31
CA VAL A 120 5.90 -10.86 14.35
C VAL A 120 5.87 -9.52 15.06
N LEU A 121 6.56 -8.55 14.48
CA LEU A 121 6.44 -7.14 14.81
C LEU A 121 5.60 -6.50 13.70
N PRO A 122 4.45 -5.88 14.02
CA PRO A 122 3.59 -5.25 13.05
C PRO A 122 4.03 -3.79 12.83
N PRO A 123 3.46 -3.03 11.88
CA PRO A 123 3.75 -1.60 11.75
C PRO A 123 3.69 -0.82 13.07
N ASP A 124 2.82 -1.21 14.01
CA ASP A 124 2.93 -0.74 15.39
C ASP A 124 4.11 -1.38 16.15
N GLU A 125 5.25 -0.71 16.11
CA GLU A 125 6.46 -1.16 16.81
C GLU A 125 6.39 -1.09 18.36
N TYR A 126 5.29 -0.61 18.97
CA TYR A 126 5.11 -0.71 20.42
C TYR A 126 4.76 -2.13 20.87
N HIS A 127 4.29 -2.99 19.96
CA HIS A 127 3.92 -4.37 20.26
C HIS A 127 4.77 -5.35 19.43
N SER A 128 5.69 -6.05 20.09
CA SER A 128 6.58 -7.04 19.46
C SER A 128 6.20 -8.48 19.80
N ALA A 129 6.72 -9.43 19.02
CA ALA A 129 6.44 -10.85 19.16
C ALA A 129 4.94 -11.20 19.25
N VAL A 130 4.08 -10.41 18.58
CA VAL A 130 2.64 -10.66 18.55
C VAL A 130 2.29 -11.78 17.58
N ASN A 131 1.14 -12.40 17.79
CA ASN A 131 0.63 -13.43 16.89
C ASN A 131 -0.47 -12.88 16.00
N ASN A 132 -0.41 -13.23 14.71
CA ASN A 132 -1.41 -12.90 13.72
C ASN A 132 -1.71 -11.41 13.64
N SER A 133 -0.67 -10.57 13.50
CA SER A 133 -0.85 -9.16 13.13
C SER A 133 -1.77 -9.06 11.91
N VAL A 134 -2.86 -8.32 12.04
CA VAL A 134 -3.86 -8.22 10.97
C VAL A 134 -3.27 -7.59 9.71
N TYR A 135 -2.40 -6.59 9.85
CA TYR A 135 -1.68 -6.01 8.73
C TYR A 135 -0.77 -7.04 8.06
N THR A 136 0.09 -7.70 8.84
CA THR A 136 1.08 -8.66 8.32
C THR A 136 0.40 -9.83 7.61
N ASN A 137 -0.68 -10.35 8.20
CA ASN A 137 -1.43 -11.45 7.61
C ASN A 137 -2.19 -11.02 6.35
N ALA A 138 -2.80 -9.83 6.34
CA ALA A 138 -3.50 -9.30 5.17
C ALA A 138 -2.55 -9.03 4.00
N ILE A 139 -1.37 -8.45 4.27
CA ILE A 139 -0.38 -8.19 3.21
C ILE A 139 0.26 -9.50 2.71
N ALA A 140 0.47 -10.50 3.56
CA ALA A 140 0.91 -11.83 3.16
C ALA A 140 -0.14 -12.53 2.26
N GLN A 141 -1.42 -12.46 2.64
CA GLN A 141 -2.52 -12.98 1.83
C GLN A 141 -2.57 -12.31 0.45
N ARG A 142 -2.51 -10.97 0.43
CA ARG A 142 -2.51 -10.19 -0.81
C ARG A 142 -1.30 -10.54 -1.68
N SER A 143 -0.16 -10.76 -1.06
CA SER A 143 1.07 -11.17 -1.74
C SER A 143 0.94 -12.49 -2.48
N LEU A 144 0.40 -13.50 -1.81
CA LEU A 144 0.15 -14.81 -2.42
C LEU A 144 -0.86 -14.70 -3.57
N ASN A 145 -1.93 -13.94 -3.39
CA ASN A 145 -2.93 -13.70 -4.43
C ASN A 145 -2.32 -13.03 -5.67
N PHE A 146 -1.45 -12.03 -5.48
CA PHE A 146 -0.74 -11.39 -6.59
C PHE A 146 0.24 -12.34 -7.29
N ALA A 147 1.02 -13.12 -6.54
CA ALA A 147 1.93 -14.11 -7.11
C ALA A 147 1.20 -15.16 -7.97
N ILE A 148 0.05 -15.64 -7.49
CA ILE A 148 -0.84 -16.54 -8.23
C ILE A 148 -1.37 -15.89 -9.50
N GLU A 149 -1.83 -14.64 -9.41
CA GLU A 149 -2.32 -13.87 -10.55
C GLU A 149 -1.24 -13.71 -11.61
N LEU A 150 -0.07 -13.20 -11.22
CA LEU A 150 1.01 -12.90 -12.14
C LEU A 150 1.52 -14.19 -12.78
N GLY A 151 1.75 -15.27 -12.01
CA GLY A 151 2.20 -16.52 -12.60
C GLY A 151 1.17 -17.15 -13.54
N THR A 152 -0.14 -17.00 -13.25
CA THR A 152 -1.20 -17.39 -14.20
C THR A 152 -1.11 -16.60 -15.49
N GLN A 153 -0.89 -15.29 -15.42
CA GLN A 153 -0.70 -14.43 -16.59
C GLN A 153 0.54 -14.84 -17.41
N LEU A 154 1.64 -15.15 -16.73
CA LEU A 154 2.90 -15.61 -17.32
C LEU A 154 2.86 -17.09 -17.76
N ARG A 155 1.73 -17.79 -17.54
CA ARG A 155 1.55 -19.23 -17.84
C ARG A 155 2.55 -20.13 -17.11
N ILE A 156 2.96 -19.74 -15.91
CA ILE A 156 3.86 -20.48 -15.03
C ILE A 156 3.03 -21.35 -14.08
N PRO A 157 3.38 -22.63 -13.87
CA PRO A 157 2.70 -23.48 -12.90
C PRO A 157 2.74 -22.87 -11.49
N ILE A 158 1.59 -22.79 -10.85
CA ILE A 158 1.43 -22.23 -9.51
C ILE A 158 1.41 -23.37 -8.48
N PRO A 159 2.26 -23.33 -7.44
CA PRO A 159 2.17 -24.27 -6.33
C PRO A 159 0.81 -24.21 -5.63
N GLU A 160 0.16 -25.34 -5.39
CA GLU A 160 -1.15 -25.38 -4.72
C GLU A 160 -1.09 -24.84 -3.29
N GLU A 161 0.05 -25.03 -2.62
CA GLU A 161 0.33 -24.47 -1.29
C GLU A 161 0.09 -22.95 -1.22
N TRP A 162 0.43 -22.19 -2.28
CA TRP A 162 0.20 -20.75 -2.29
C TRP A 162 -1.30 -20.42 -2.25
N ARG A 163 -2.12 -21.20 -2.97
CA ARG A 163 -3.58 -21.05 -2.95
C ARG A 163 -4.15 -21.49 -1.61
N GLU A 164 -3.62 -22.54 -1.01
CA GLU A 164 -4.07 -23.02 0.28
C GLU A 164 -3.79 -22.00 1.38
N VAL A 165 -2.54 -21.54 1.51
CA VAL A 165 -2.14 -20.54 2.50
C VAL A 165 -2.89 -19.23 2.28
N GLY A 166 -3.00 -18.73 1.04
CA GLY A 166 -3.73 -17.51 0.76
C GLY A 166 -5.21 -17.58 1.16
N LYS A 167 -5.86 -18.74 1.00
CA LYS A 167 -7.27 -18.92 1.40
C LYS A 167 -7.46 -19.11 2.90
N LYS A 168 -6.47 -19.68 3.59
CA LYS A 168 -6.61 -20.12 4.99
C LYS A 168 -5.76 -19.34 5.97
N ILE A 169 -4.97 -18.34 5.57
CA ILE A 169 -4.28 -17.48 6.54
C ILE A 169 -5.29 -16.70 7.38
N LYS A 170 -5.06 -16.66 8.71
CA LYS A 170 -5.94 -15.99 9.65
C LYS A 170 -5.92 -14.49 9.42
N ILE A 171 -7.10 -13.87 9.35
CA ILE A 171 -7.25 -12.41 9.44
C ILE A 171 -8.06 -12.14 10.71
N PRO A 172 -7.45 -11.58 11.78
CA PRO A 172 -8.18 -11.24 13.00
C PRO A 172 -9.41 -10.38 12.72
N PHE A 173 -10.54 -10.78 13.29
CA PHE A 173 -11.79 -10.04 13.15
C PHE A 173 -12.71 -10.31 14.34
N ASP A 174 -13.10 -9.26 15.06
CA ASP A 174 -14.06 -9.34 16.16
C ASP A 174 -15.47 -9.11 15.60
N LYS A 175 -16.20 -10.21 15.39
CA LYS A 175 -17.58 -10.17 14.88
C LYS A 175 -18.57 -9.47 15.82
N SER A 176 -18.29 -9.44 17.12
CA SER A 176 -19.20 -8.87 18.11
C SER A 176 -19.15 -7.34 18.11
N ARG A 177 -17.95 -6.78 17.90
CA ARG A 177 -17.70 -5.34 17.83
C ARG A 177 -17.53 -4.81 16.40
N ASN A 178 -17.54 -5.70 15.41
CA ASN A 178 -17.43 -5.41 13.98
C ASN A 178 -16.19 -4.57 13.62
N PHE A 179 -15.01 -4.98 14.10
CA PHE A 179 -13.73 -4.34 13.79
C PHE A 179 -12.61 -5.39 13.70
N HIS A 180 -11.46 -5.00 13.17
CA HIS A 180 -10.25 -5.83 13.12
C HIS A 180 -9.37 -5.58 14.35
N PRO A 181 -9.22 -6.53 15.27
CA PRO A 181 -8.16 -6.48 16.28
C PRO A 181 -6.80 -6.46 15.60
N GLU A 182 -5.85 -5.74 16.18
CA GLU A 182 -4.53 -5.53 15.58
C GLU A 182 -3.70 -6.81 15.49
N TYR A 183 -3.85 -7.67 16.50
CA TYR A 183 -3.24 -8.99 16.60
C TYR A 183 -4.08 -9.86 17.56
N ASP A 184 -3.76 -11.14 17.66
CA ASP A 184 -4.44 -12.05 18.58
C ASP A 184 -4.21 -11.63 20.04
N GLY A 185 -5.30 -11.37 20.76
CA GLY A 185 -5.26 -10.94 22.16
C GLY A 185 -5.20 -9.43 22.36
N TYR A 186 -5.21 -8.63 21.29
CA TYR A 186 -5.25 -7.16 21.36
C TYR A 186 -6.38 -6.68 22.29
N CYS A 187 -6.06 -5.77 23.21
CA CYS A 187 -7.03 -5.16 24.11
C CYS A 187 -7.36 -3.73 23.66
N PRO A 188 -8.60 -3.45 23.23
CA PRO A 188 -8.99 -2.09 22.83
C PRO A 188 -8.70 -1.04 23.90
N GLY A 189 -8.04 0.04 23.49
CA GLY A 189 -7.55 1.08 24.40
C GLY A 189 -6.02 1.08 24.56
N GLU A 190 -5.35 0.01 24.15
CA GLU A 190 -3.88 -0.03 24.08
C GLU A 190 -3.35 1.01 23.10
N GLN A 191 -2.29 1.71 23.52
CA GLN A 191 -1.66 2.77 22.73
C GLN A 191 -0.90 2.15 21.55
N VAL A 192 -1.06 2.73 20.37
CA VAL A 192 -0.45 2.28 19.12
C VAL A 192 0.52 3.34 18.61
N LYS A 193 1.74 2.97 18.20
CA LYS A 193 2.78 3.91 17.71
C LYS A 193 2.33 4.65 16.45
N GLN A 194 1.78 3.94 15.48
CA GLN A 194 1.49 4.45 14.14
C GLN A 194 0.33 3.70 13.47
N ALA A 195 -0.03 4.09 12.26
CA ALA A 195 -1.10 3.42 11.52
C ALA A 195 -0.73 1.96 11.21
N ASP A 196 -1.51 1.01 11.76
CA ASP A 196 -1.38 -0.44 11.52
C ASP A 196 -2.64 -1.00 10.84
N VAL A 197 -3.70 -1.27 11.62
CA VAL A 197 -5.02 -1.72 11.13
C VAL A 197 -5.58 -0.75 10.08
N ILE A 198 -5.28 0.54 10.22
CA ILE A 198 -5.73 1.57 9.30
C ILE A 198 -5.20 1.37 7.89
N LEU A 199 -4.05 0.72 7.75
CA LEU A 199 -3.44 0.39 6.47
C LEU A 199 -4.23 -0.67 5.67
N LEU A 200 -5.12 -1.43 6.33
CA LEU A 200 -6.00 -2.41 5.67
C LEU A 200 -6.86 -1.77 4.59
N GLY A 201 -7.48 -0.61 4.86
CA GLY A 201 -8.29 0.11 3.87
C GLY A 201 -7.44 0.73 2.75
N TYR A 202 -6.31 1.35 3.11
CA TYR A 202 -5.32 1.86 2.17
C TYR A 202 -3.93 1.84 2.83
N PRO A 203 -2.88 1.29 2.18
CA PRO A 203 -2.83 0.89 0.77
C PRO A 203 -3.20 -0.57 0.48
N VAL A 204 -3.46 -1.39 1.51
CA VAL A 204 -3.74 -2.83 1.37
C VAL A 204 -5.09 -3.09 0.69
N MET A 205 -6.03 -2.16 0.75
CA MET A 205 -7.35 -2.27 0.12
C MET A 205 -8.03 -3.62 0.39
N TYR A 206 -7.86 -4.13 1.61
CA TYR A 206 -8.48 -5.35 2.10
C TYR A 206 -10.02 -5.20 2.03
N PRO A 207 -10.75 -6.18 1.46
CA PRO A 207 -12.19 -6.09 1.35
C PRO A 207 -12.87 -6.04 2.74
N MET A 208 -13.56 -4.96 3.02
CA MET A 208 -14.39 -4.78 4.21
C MET A 208 -15.57 -3.87 3.88
N ASP A 209 -16.66 -3.97 4.63
CA ASP A 209 -17.78 -3.03 4.48
C ASP A 209 -17.46 -1.67 5.13
N PRO A 210 -18.20 -0.60 4.74
CA PRO A 210 -17.94 0.74 5.25
C PRO A 210 -18.09 0.89 6.77
N GLU A 211 -18.92 0.06 7.41
CA GLU A 211 -19.13 0.13 8.85
C GLU A 211 -17.94 -0.48 9.60
N THR A 212 -17.44 -1.64 9.16
CA THR A 212 -16.17 -2.17 9.68
C THR A 212 -15.04 -1.16 9.49
N ARG A 213 -14.94 -0.54 8.31
CA ARG A 213 -13.90 0.48 8.05
C ARG A 213 -14.01 1.68 9.00
N ARG A 214 -15.24 2.13 9.29
CA ARG A 214 -15.52 3.18 10.27
C ARG A 214 -15.07 2.76 11.66
N ASN A 215 -15.44 1.56 12.10
CA ASN A 215 -15.12 1.04 13.41
C ASN A 215 -13.61 0.91 13.60
N ASP A 216 -12.86 0.44 12.60
CA ASP A 216 -11.40 0.40 12.66
C ASP A 216 -10.83 1.82 12.87
N LEU A 217 -11.29 2.80 12.08
CA LEU A 217 -10.80 4.17 12.23
C LEU A 217 -11.16 4.79 13.59
N GLU A 218 -12.37 4.56 14.10
CA GLU A 218 -12.82 5.04 15.41
C GLU A 218 -12.14 4.34 16.59
N MET A 219 -11.77 3.07 16.43
CA MET A 219 -11.05 2.30 17.45
C MET A 219 -9.61 2.80 17.61
N TYR A 220 -8.92 2.99 16.49
CA TYR A 220 -7.48 3.22 16.49
C TYR A 220 -7.09 4.70 16.51
N GLU A 221 -7.89 5.62 15.96
CA GLU A 221 -7.56 7.06 15.98
C GLU A 221 -7.27 7.62 17.38
N PRO A 222 -8.10 7.38 18.42
CA PRO A 222 -7.89 8.00 19.73
C PRO A 222 -6.72 7.40 20.53
N VAL A 223 -6.28 6.19 20.20
CA VAL A 223 -5.18 5.49 20.89
C VAL A 223 -3.86 5.58 20.14
N THR A 224 -3.86 6.12 18.92
CA THR A 224 -2.63 6.32 18.14
C THR A 224 -1.80 7.46 18.74
N ASP A 225 -0.52 7.21 18.95
CA ASP A 225 0.40 8.16 19.56
C ASP A 225 0.50 9.46 18.73
N ILE A 226 0.17 10.57 19.38
CA ILE A 226 0.25 11.91 18.78
C ILE A 226 1.69 12.36 18.53
N GLN A 227 2.65 11.76 19.21
CA GLN A 227 4.09 11.96 18.99
C GLN A 227 4.68 10.91 18.04
N GLY A 228 3.86 9.97 17.55
CA GLY A 228 4.24 9.01 16.54
C GLY A 228 4.61 9.68 15.20
N PRO A 229 5.17 8.90 14.26
CA PRO A 229 5.83 9.46 13.09
C PRO A 229 4.86 10.06 12.07
N ALA A 230 5.37 11.04 11.30
CA ALA A 230 4.60 11.96 10.45
C ALA A 230 3.64 11.34 9.40
N MET A 231 3.79 10.06 9.03
CA MET A 231 2.98 9.42 7.98
C MET A 231 1.61 8.92 8.47
N THR A 232 1.48 8.67 9.76
CA THR A 232 0.28 8.05 10.38
C THR A 232 -1.00 8.81 10.06
N TRP A 233 -1.00 10.11 10.30
CA TRP A 233 -2.19 10.95 10.12
C TRP A 233 -2.64 11.06 8.66
N SER A 234 -1.72 10.86 7.72
CA SER A 234 -2.09 10.78 6.30
C SER A 234 -2.94 9.55 6.00
N MET A 235 -2.67 8.41 6.65
CA MET A 235 -3.45 7.18 6.43
C MET A 235 -4.85 7.27 7.02
N PHE A 236 -4.98 7.88 8.21
CA PHE A 236 -6.28 8.22 8.78
C PHE A 236 -7.05 9.23 7.91
N ALA A 237 -6.36 10.25 7.37
CA ALA A 237 -6.99 11.22 6.47
C ALA A 237 -7.61 10.52 5.25
N ILE A 238 -6.86 9.61 4.61
CA ILE A 238 -7.36 8.80 3.48
C ILE A 238 -8.55 7.94 3.90
N GLY A 239 -8.50 7.31 5.08
CA GLY A 239 -9.59 6.49 5.60
C GLY A 239 -10.90 7.27 5.79
N TRP A 240 -10.85 8.45 6.40
CA TRP A 240 -12.05 9.29 6.57
C TRP A 240 -12.59 9.83 5.26
N LEU A 241 -11.71 10.23 4.33
CA LEU A 241 -12.11 10.69 3.01
C LEU A 241 -12.78 9.57 2.20
N GLU A 242 -12.32 8.33 2.35
CA GLU A 242 -12.95 7.15 1.75
C GLU A 242 -14.39 6.92 2.27
N LEU A 243 -14.65 7.22 3.55
CA LEU A 243 -15.98 7.15 4.17
C LEU A 243 -16.83 8.42 3.98
N LYS A 244 -16.41 9.34 3.11
CA LYS A 244 -17.10 10.60 2.84
C LYS A 244 -17.17 11.58 4.01
N GLU A 245 -16.24 11.47 4.96
CA GLU A 245 -16.11 12.41 6.09
C GLU A 245 -14.99 13.44 5.85
N ALA A 246 -15.28 14.40 4.98
CA ALA A 246 -14.33 15.43 4.56
C ALA A 246 -13.70 16.20 5.73
N GLU A 247 -14.50 16.58 6.73
CA GLU A 247 -13.99 17.33 7.88
C GLU A 247 -13.03 16.51 8.76
N ARG A 248 -13.33 15.24 9.01
CA ARG A 248 -12.42 14.36 9.75
C ARG A 248 -11.14 14.15 8.98
N GLY A 249 -11.24 13.87 7.67
CA GLY A 249 -10.09 13.75 6.79
C GLY A 249 -9.19 14.99 6.84
N GLN A 250 -9.80 16.19 6.75
CA GLN A 250 -9.10 17.46 6.86
C GLN A 250 -8.43 17.63 8.22
N ARG A 251 -9.09 17.27 9.32
CA ARG A 251 -8.49 17.36 10.66
C ARG A 251 -7.24 16.49 10.78
N GLN A 252 -7.24 15.28 10.23
CA GLN A 252 -6.05 14.43 10.25
C GLN A 252 -4.94 14.99 9.36
N LEU A 253 -5.27 15.47 8.15
CA LEU A 253 -4.27 16.09 7.28
C LEU A 253 -3.63 17.33 7.94
N SER A 254 -4.42 18.14 8.65
CA SER A 254 -3.91 19.31 9.38
C SER A 254 -2.84 18.94 10.41
N LYS A 255 -2.91 17.76 11.05
CA LYS A 255 -1.88 17.28 11.98
C LYS A 255 -0.53 17.06 11.29
N CYS A 256 -0.51 16.70 10.00
CA CYS A 256 0.72 16.45 9.26
C CYS A 256 1.61 17.72 9.14
N PHE A 257 1.02 18.91 9.22
CA PHE A 257 1.79 20.16 9.15
C PHE A 257 2.65 20.42 10.40
N SER A 258 2.35 19.78 11.53
CA SER A 258 3.16 19.88 12.75
C SER A 258 4.56 19.30 12.58
N ASN A 259 4.76 18.41 11.61
CA ASN A 259 6.06 17.84 11.26
C ASN A 259 6.87 18.71 10.29
N ILE A 260 6.41 19.92 9.95
CA ILE A 260 7.10 20.84 9.04
C ILE A 260 7.83 21.92 9.85
N THR A 261 9.15 21.96 9.72
CA THR A 261 10.01 22.90 10.43
C THR A 261 10.42 24.09 9.57
N GLU A 262 10.32 25.29 10.14
CA GLU A 262 10.80 26.54 9.55
C GLU A 262 12.32 26.66 9.62
N PRO A 263 12.98 27.49 8.77
CA PRO A 263 12.40 28.33 7.72
C PRO A 263 12.27 27.63 6.36
N PHE A 264 12.81 26.42 6.24
CA PHE A 264 12.94 25.72 4.95
C PHE A 264 11.80 24.74 4.66
N LYS A 265 10.81 24.65 5.56
CA LYS A 265 9.68 23.72 5.47
C LYS A 265 10.15 22.27 5.34
N ILE A 266 11.17 21.90 6.11
CA ILE A 266 11.73 20.55 6.14
C ILE A 266 10.78 19.66 6.94
N TRP A 267 10.51 18.46 6.43
CA TRP A 267 9.76 17.46 7.18
C TRP A 267 10.68 16.71 8.14
N VAL A 268 10.27 16.63 9.40
CA VAL A 268 10.92 15.84 10.46
C VAL A 268 10.03 14.66 10.83
N GLU A 269 10.66 13.58 11.29
CA GLU A 269 9.95 12.36 11.69
C GLU A 269 8.98 12.61 12.84
N ASN A 270 9.50 13.18 13.94
CA ASN A 270 8.74 13.49 15.15
C ASN A 270 8.59 15.00 15.34
N VAL A 271 7.47 15.42 15.95
CA VAL A 271 7.13 16.86 16.14
C VAL A 271 8.11 17.58 17.05
N ASP A 272 8.75 16.88 17.98
CA ASP A 272 9.78 17.42 18.87
C ASP A 272 11.13 17.68 18.18
N GLY A 273 11.25 17.31 16.90
CA GLY A 273 12.48 17.44 16.10
C GLY A 273 13.47 16.29 16.28
N SER A 274 13.13 15.27 17.07
CA SER A 274 13.88 14.02 17.13
C SER A 274 13.65 13.15 15.89
N GLY A 275 14.44 12.07 15.77
CA GLY A 275 14.38 11.16 14.63
C GLY A 275 15.01 11.73 13.37
N ALA A 276 14.56 11.26 12.22
CA ALA A 276 15.09 11.63 10.92
C ALA A 276 14.72 13.07 10.51
N VAL A 277 15.73 13.81 10.03
CA VAL A 277 15.54 15.08 9.28
C VAL A 277 15.45 14.80 7.79
N ASN A 278 14.68 15.61 7.05
CA ASN A 278 14.29 15.30 5.66
C ASN A 278 13.55 13.95 5.57
N PHE A 279 12.55 13.78 6.44
CA PHE A 279 11.79 12.55 6.56
C PHE A 279 10.89 12.32 5.34
N LEU A 280 11.43 11.61 4.35
CA LEU A 280 10.77 11.34 3.08
C LEU A 280 9.46 10.58 3.28
N THR A 281 9.37 9.71 4.28
CA THR A 281 8.16 8.93 4.56
C THR A 281 6.99 9.85 4.95
N GLY A 282 7.23 10.87 5.76
CA GLY A 282 6.25 11.91 6.08
C GLY A 282 5.78 12.67 4.85
N MET A 283 6.71 13.17 4.03
CA MET A 283 6.40 13.84 2.75
C MET A 283 5.57 12.94 1.82
N GLY A 284 5.94 11.67 1.74
CA GLY A 284 5.27 10.67 0.94
C GLY A 284 3.87 10.32 1.44
N GLY A 285 3.67 10.29 2.77
CA GLY A 285 2.36 10.13 3.40
C GLY A 285 1.46 11.30 3.05
N PHE A 286 1.94 12.53 3.26
CA PHE A 286 1.19 13.75 2.98
C PHE A 286 0.73 13.82 1.52
N LEU A 287 1.65 13.59 0.57
CA LEU A 287 1.30 13.57 -0.85
C LEU A 287 0.30 12.45 -1.19
N GLN A 288 0.34 11.32 -0.49
CA GLN A 288 -0.67 10.27 -0.67
C GLN A 288 -2.04 10.69 -0.14
N ALA A 289 -2.13 11.45 0.95
CA ALA A 289 -3.41 11.98 1.41
C ALA A 289 -4.03 12.93 0.37
N ILE A 290 -3.20 13.72 -0.32
CA ILE A 290 -3.68 14.54 -1.43
C ILE A 290 -4.11 13.67 -2.61
N LEU A 291 -3.23 12.78 -3.06
CA LEU A 291 -3.40 12.04 -4.30
C LEU A 291 -4.39 10.88 -4.21
N PHE A 292 -4.42 10.14 -3.12
CA PHE A 292 -5.29 8.97 -2.93
C PHE A 292 -6.42 9.24 -1.93
N GLY A 293 -6.30 10.27 -1.08
CA GLY A 293 -7.41 10.74 -0.24
C GLY A 293 -8.38 11.59 -1.05
N TYR A 294 -8.02 12.84 -1.36
CA TYR A 294 -8.98 13.79 -1.96
C TYR A 294 -9.43 13.46 -3.38
N THR A 295 -8.61 12.79 -4.19
CA THR A 295 -9.06 12.33 -5.52
C THR A 295 -9.85 11.02 -5.44
N GLY A 296 -9.72 10.28 -4.33
CA GLY A 296 -10.21 8.92 -4.19
C GLY A 296 -9.52 7.90 -5.11
N PHE A 297 -8.30 8.18 -5.61
CA PHE A 297 -7.61 7.24 -6.48
C PHE A 297 -7.42 5.87 -5.82
N ARG A 298 -7.73 4.80 -6.55
CA ARG A 298 -7.40 3.41 -6.18
C ARG A 298 -6.97 2.66 -7.43
N ILE A 299 -5.72 2.21 -7.45
CA ILE A 299 -5.17 1.37 -8.52
C ILE A 299 -5.75 -0.04 -8.33
N ARG A 300 -6.59 -0.49 -9.27
CA ARG A 300 -7.14 -1.86 -9.27
C ARG A 300 -6.64 -2.59 -10.51
N LYS A 301 -6.69 -3.92 -10.48
CA LYS A 301 -6.24 -4.81 -11.56
C LYS A 301 -6.62 -4.38 -12.99
N LYS A 302 -7.83 -3.83 -13.17
CA LYS A 302 -8.38 -3.49 -14.49
C LYS A 302 -8.72 -2.01 -14.68
N TRP A 303 -8.67 -1.20 -13.63
CA TRP A 303 -9.09 0.19 -13.69
C TRP A 303 -8.43 1.04 -12.59
N LEU A 304 -8.26 2.32 -12.88
CA LEU A 304 -7.98 3.35 -11.89
C LEU A 304 -9.32 3.94 -11.44
N LYS A 305 -9.77 3.59 -10.23
CA LYS A 305 -10.95 4.23 -9.62
C LYS A 305 -10.54 5.62 -9.15
N PHE A 306 -11.42 6.62 -9.28
CA PHE A 306 -11.39 7.89 -8.58
C PHE A 306 -12.78 8.21 -8.08
N ASP A 307 -12.87 8.92 -6.96
CA ASP A 307 -14.10 9.26 -6.28
C ASP A 307 -13.85 10.48 -5.40
N PRO A 308 -13.68 11.66 -6.04
CA PRO A 308 -13.10 12.82 -5.40
C PRO A 308 -14.00 13.37 -4.30
N LEU A 309 -13.36 13.87 -3.25
CA LEU A 309 -13.98 14.56 -2.13
C LEU A 309 -12.98 15.59 -1.65
N PHE A 310 -13.36 16.85 -1.53
CA PHE A 310 -12.49 17.89 -1.01
C PHE A 310 -13.29 18.86 -0.14
N PRO A 311 -12.63 19.60 0.77
CA PRO A 311 -13.31 20.54 1.65
C PRO A 311 -13.97 21.68 0.88
N ASP A 312 -14.96 22.34 1.50
CA ASP A 312 -15.83 23.29 0.82
C ASP A 312 -15.11 24.55 0.29
N ASP A 313 -13.98 24.91 0.88
CA ASP A 313 -13.12 26.03 0.49
C ASP A 313 -12.21 25.70 -0.70
N VAL A 314 -12.08 24.42 -1.07
CA VAL A 314 -11.37 23.98 -2.27
C VAL A 314 -12.32 24.03 -3.47
N LYS A 315 -12.09 24.96 -4.39
CA LYS A 315 -12.91 25.14 -5.61
C LYS A 315 -12.58 24.13 -6.71
N ALA A 316 -11.32 23.73 -6.81
CA ALA A 316 -10.86 22.79 -7.80
C ALA A 316 -9.57 22.11 -7.37
N LEU A 317 -9.42 20.82 -7.70
CA LEU A 317 -8.18 20.07 -7.62
C LEU A 317 -7.74 19.69 -9.03
N LYS A 318 -6.52 20.07 -9.41
CA LYS A 318 -5.95 19.79 -10.72
C LYS A 318 -4.69 18.94 -10.58
N LEU A 319 -4.63 17.85 -11.31
CA LEU A 319 -3.47 16.97 -11.41
C LEU A 319 -3.02 16.93 -12.85
N THR A 320 -1.73 17.15 -13.08
CA THR A 320 -1.15 17.10 -14.42
C THR A 320 -0.16 15.96 -14.52
N GLY A 321 -0.28 15.19 -15.59
CA GLY A 321 0.69 14.16 -15.91
C GLY A 321 0.58 12.84 -15.17
N VAL A 322 -0.62 12.43 -14.78
CA VAL A 322 -0.87 11.10 -14.22
C VAL A 322 -0.63 10.04 -15.31
N CYS A 323 0.28 9.11 -15.07
CA CYS A 323 0.62 8.00 -15.94
C CYS A 323 -0.25 6.77 -15.62
N TYR A 324 -0.92 6.23 -16.63
CA TYR A 324 -1.71 5.01 -16.51
C TYR A 324 -1.83 4.29 -17.87
N LEU A 325 -1.47 3.01 -17.92
CA LEU A 325 -1.52 2.14 -19.11
C LEU A 325 -0.88 2.76 -20.37
N GLY A 326 0.28 3.39 -20.20
CA GLY A 326 1.01 4.04 -21.29
C GLY A 326 0.47 5.40 -21.74
N CYS A 327 -0.60 5.90 -21.10
CA CYS A 327 -1.15 7.23 -21.32
C CYS A 327 -0.69 8.21 -20.24
N LYS A 328 -0.64 9.49 -20.60
CA LYS A 328 -0.47 10.61 -19.68
C LYS A 328 -1.77 11.41 -19.63
N LEU A 329 -2.29 11.61 -18.42
CA LEU A 329 -3.62 12.12 -18.14
C LEU A 329 -3.55 13.36 -17.26
N ASP A 330 -4.31 14.39 -17.63
CA ASP A 330 -4.57 15.53 -16.77
C ASP A 330 -6.01 15.43 -16.25
N PHE A 331 -6.16 15.64 -14.94
CA PHE A 331 -7.45 15.64 -14.25
C PHE A 331 -7.76 17.03 -13.71
N ALA A 332 -9.01 17.45 -13.83
CA ALA A 332 -9.55 18.58 -13.08
C ALA A 332 -10.87 18.16 -12.43
N PHE A 333 -10.90 18.24 -11.10
CA PHE A 333 -12.08 17.98 -10.28
C PHE A 333 -12.62 19.30 -9.76
N THR A 334 -13.90 19.59 -10.02
CA THR A 334 -14.67 20.67 -9.37
C THR A 334 -15.91 20.08 -8.71
N LYS A 335 -16.72 20.90 -8.00
CA LYS A 335 -17.96 20.41 -7.38
C LYS A 335 -18.99 19.96 -8.42
N GLU A 336 -18.94 20.53 -9.62
CA GLU A 336 -19.93 20.33 -10.67
C GLU A 336 -19.47 19.40 -11.79
N ASN A 337 -18.16 19.33 -12.06
CA ASN A 337 -17.65 18.61 -13.23
C ASN A 337 -16.35 17.88 -12.93
N ILE A 338 -16.17 16.74 -13.61
CA ILE A 338 -14.87 16.09 -13.75
C ILE A 338 -14.41 16.24 -15.19
N THR A 339 -13.16 16.66 -15.38
CA THR A 339 -12.53 16.71 -16.69
C THR A 339 -11.31 15.82 -16.72
N ILE A 340 -11.24 14.98 -17.75
CA ILE A 340 -10.08 14.14 -18.05
C ILE A 340 -9.58 14.51 -19.44
N GLN A 341 -8.28 14.75 -19.56
CA GLN A 341 -7.61 15.00 -20.82
C GLN A 341 -6.44 14.03 -21.01
N VAL A 342 -6.42 13.33 -22.14
CA VAL A 342 -5.27 12.53 -22.56
C VAL A 342 -4.28 13.46 -23.26
N THR A 343 -3.14 13.71 -22.62
CA THR A 343 -2.09 14.61 -23.14
C THR A 343 -1.04 13.88 -23.95
N LYS A 344 -0.90 12.56 -23.74
CA LYS A 344 -0.02 11.69 -24.53
C LYS A 344 -0.53 10.26 -24.47
N SER A 345 -0.47 9.54 -25.59
CA SER A 345 -0.67 8.09 -25.66
C SER A 345 0.57 7.41 -26.27
N SER A 346 0.97 6.25 -25.74
CA SER A 346 1.96 5.37 -26.38
C SER A 346 1.23 4.39 -27.29
N SER A 347 1.76 4.09 -28.48
CA SER A 347 1.20 3.08 -29.40
C SER A 347 1.41 1.64 -28.96
N ASP A 348 2.29 1.39 -27.99
CA ASP A 348 2.94 0.08 -27.79
C ASP A 348 2.34 -0.74 -26.62
N LEU A 349 1.30 -0.23 -25.96
CA LEU A 349 0.63 -0.81 -24.79
C LEU A 349 -0.89 -0.84 -25.05
N PRO A 350 -1.73 -1.47 -24.20
CA PRO A 350 -3.20 -1.34 -24.29
C PRO A 350 -3.68 0.08 -23.89
N SER A 351 -3.10 1.11 -24.48
CA SER A 351 -3.44 2.53 -24.37
C SER A 351 -4.57 2.93 -25.34
N SER A 352 -4.79 2.14 -26.40
CA SER A 352 -5.61 2.54 -27.55
C SER A 352 -7.10 2.63 -27.26
N ASN A 353 -7.55 2.13 -26.10
CA ASN A 353 -8.97 1.97 -25.75
C ASN A 353 -9.30 2.42 -24.31
N LEU A 354 -8.58 3.38 -23.72
CA LEU A 354 -8.96 3.90 -22.41
C LEU A 354 -10.36 4.52 -22.47
N GLU A 355 -11.18 4.22 -21.47
CA GLU A 355 -12.52 4.81 -21.30
C GLU A 355 -12.68 5.24 -19.83
N ALA A 356 -13.33 6.37 -19.61
CA ALA A 356 -13.88 6.70 -18.31
C ALA A 356 -15.30 6.13 -18.21
N ILE A 357 -15.63 5.51 -17.07
CA ILE A 357 -16.93 4.87 -16.85
C ILE A 357 -17.54 5.45 -15.58
N LEU A 358 -18.75 6.01 -15.68
CA LEU A 358 -19.50 6.46 -14.50
C LEU A 358 -20.11 5.24 -13.80
N ALA A 359 -19.66 4.96 -12.57
CA ALA A 359 -20.04 3.74 -11.86
C ALA A 359 -21.56 3.60 -11.62
N GLY A 360 -22.29 4.71 -11.45
CA GLY A 360 -23.73 4.69 -11.18
C GLY A 360 -24.61 4.47 -12.42
N THR A 361 -24.19 4.95 -13.60
CA THR A 361 -24.98 4.88 -14.85
C THR A 361 -24.43 3.86 -15.84
N GLY A 362 -23.16 3.49 -15.72
CA GLY A 362 -22.44 2.67 -16.70
C GLY A 362 -22.07 3.43 -17.99
N GLU A 363 -22.31 4.74 -18.04
CA GLU A 363 -21.99 5.56 -19.20
C GLU A 363 -20.48 5.60 -19.46
N ARG A 364 -20.10 5.52 -20.74
CA ARG A 364 -18.71 5.35 -21.20
C ARG A 364 -18.24 6.53 -22.02
N PHE A 365 -17.07 7.03 -21.68
CA PHE A 365 -16.43 8.15 -22.36
C PHE A 365 -15.05 7.72 -22.87
N PRO A 366 -14.92 7.41 -24.17
CA PRO A 366 -13.62 7.08 -24.76
C PRO A 366 -12.60 8.21 -24.60
N LEU A 367 -11.45 7.89 -24.02
CA LEU A 367 -10.35 8.81 -23.79
C LEU A 367 -9.36 8.71 -24.95
N LYS A 368 -9.38 9.70 -25.84
CA LYS A 368 -8.45 9.80 -26.98
C LYS A 368 -7.52 10.99 -26.79
N GLU A 369 -6.30 10.87 -27.30
CA GLU A 369 -5.31 11.96 -27.27
C GLU A 369 -5.89 13.25 -27.85
N GLY A 370 -5.64 14.38 -27.17
CA GLY A 370 -6.16 15.70 -27.57
C GLY A 370 -7.64 15.92 -27.28
N THR A 371 -8.37 14.94 -26.74
CA THR A 371 -9.79 15.09 -26.40
C THR A 371 -9.94 15.51 -24.94
N LYS A 372 -10.63 16.63 -24.70
CA LYS A 372 -11.06 17.08 -23.36
C LYS A 372 -12.53 16.74 -23.20
N ARG A 373 -12.88 15.86 -22.25
CA ARG A 373 -14.28 15.50 -22.01
C ARG A 373 -14.73 16.04 -20.66
N PRO A 374 -15.77 16.89 -20.61
CA PRO A 374 -16.55 17.07 -19.41
C PRO A 374 -17.43 15.82 -19.23
N SER A 375 -17.52 15.32 -18.01
CA SER A 375 -18.53 14.34 -17.59
C SER A 375 -19.19 14.83 -16.33
#